data_AF-E5L9M5-F1
#
_entry.id   AF-E5L9M5-F1
#
_cell.length_a   1.000
_cell.length_b   1.000
_cell.length_c   1.000
_cell.angle_alpha   90.00
_cell.angle_beta   90.00
_cell.angle_gamma   90.00
#
_symmetry.space_group_name_H-M   'P 1'
#
loop_
_entity.id
_entity.type
_entity.pdbx_description
1 polymer ?
#
loop_
_entity_poly.entity_id
_entity_poly.type
_entity_poly.pdbx_seq_one_letter_code
_entity_poly.pdbx_strand_id
1 'polypeptide(L)'
;MTFASKTIVERTQPAMRQSVKQEAYMCHVYVRADNLAGVLIADHEYPQRVAHTLITKILDEFSAKISADSWETGSDATIDFSTLPAYLAKYQDPKEADALTKMQNDLDETKIILKNTIEAVLERGEKLDDMVIKSENLSMQSKAFYKTAKKTNSCCNFS
;
A
#
# COMPACT_ATOMS: atom_id res chain seq x y z
N MET A 1 -6.73 7.68 1.81
CA MET A 1 -5.69 6.74 1.35
C MET A 1 -5.98 5.28 1.72
N THR A 2 -6.77 5.03 2.77
CA THR A 2 -7.20 3.68 3.20
C THR A 2 -7.98 2.92 2.12
N PHE A 3 -8.80 3.62 1.32
CA PHE A 3 -9.57 3.02 0.23
C PHE A 3 -8.67 2.35 -0.83
N ALA A 4 -7.68 3.06 -1.36
CA ALA A 4 -6.76 2.51 -2.36
C ALA A 4 -5.97 1.31 -1.81
N SER A 5 -5.51 1.42 -0.57
CA SER A 5 -4.78 0.35 0.11
C SER A 5 -5.65 -0.92 0.25
N LYS A 6 -6.89 -0.78 0.72
CA LYS A 6 -7.83 -1.90 0.87
C LYS A 6 -8.15 -2.56 -0.48
N THR A 7 -8.48 -1.76 -1.50
CA THR A 7 -8.81 -2.30 -2.82
C THR A 7 -7.63 -3.02 -3.48
N ILE A 8 -6.40 -2.49 -3.34
CA ILE A 8 -5.22 -3.18 -3.90
C ILE A 8 -4.99 -4.51 -3.17
N VAL A 9 -5.13 -4.55 -1.85
CA VAL A 9 -4.99 -5.78 -1.06
C VAL A 9 -6.04 -6.82 -1.45
N GLU A 10 -7.32 -6.45 -1.55
CA GLU A 10 -8.41 -7.36 -1.95
C GLU A 10 -8.23 -7.95 -3.36
N ARG A 11 -7.48 -7.27 -4.23
CA ARG A 11 -7.20 -7.69 -5.61
C ARG A 11 -5.81 -8.31 -5.80
N THR A 12 -5.01 -8.39 -4.73
CA THR A 12 -3.68 -9.02 -4.75
C THR A 12 -3.80 -10.45 -4.22
N GLN A 13 -3.21 -11.41 -4.93
CA GLN A 13 -3.24 -12.81 -4.48
C GLN A 13 -2.39 -13.01 -3.21
N PRO A 14 -2.75 -13.96 -2.32
CA PRO A 14 -1.90 -14.33 -1.21
C PRO A 14 -0.50 -14.76 -1.67
N ALA A 15 0.51 -14.48 -0.86
CA ALA A 15 1.93 -14.72 -1.16
C ALA A 15 2.47 -13.92 -2.38
N MET A 16 1.85 -12.79 -2.72
CA MET A 16 2.25 -11.95 -3.85
C MET A 16 2.72 -10.56 -3.40
N ARG A 17 3.75 -10.05 -4.09
CA ARG A 17 4.22 -8.66 -3.98
C ARG A 17 3.82 -7.88 -5.21
N GLN A 18 3.25 -6.70 -5.00
CA GLN A 18 2.81 -5.82 -6.06
C GLN A 18 3.25 -4.39 -5.79
N SER A 19 3.47 -3.61 -6.83
CA SER A 19 3.75 -2.18 -6.74
C SER A 19 2.92 -1.46 -7.78
N VAL A 20 2.13 -0.50 -7.33
CA VAL A 20 1.16 0.23 -8.16
C VAL A 20 1.60 1.67 -8.21
N LYS A 21 2.00 2.13 -9.40
CA LYS A 21 2.31 3.53 -9.65
C LYS A 21 1.00 4.31 -9.78
N GLN A 22 0.94 5.48 -9.19
CA GLN A 22 -0.17 6.43 -9.34
C GLN A 22 0.39 7.84 -9.35
N GLU A 23 0.49 8.43 -10.53
CA GLU A 23 1.08 9.77 -10.75
C GLU A 23 2.52 9.87 -10.18
N ALA A 24 2.71 10.70 -9.15
CA ALA A 24 3.99 10.91 -8.46
C ALA A 24 4.26 9.89 -7.34
N TYR A 25 3.24 9.13 -6.93
CA TYR A 25 3.31 8.19 -5.82
C TYR A 25 3.43 6.74 -6.30
N MET A 26 4.02 5.91 -5.43
CA MET A 26 4.15 4.47 -5.62
C MET A 26 3.62 3.75 -4.39
N CYS A 27 2.63 2.87 -4.62
CA CYS A 27 2.01 2.05 -3.59
C CYS A 27 2.60 0.64 -3.66
N HIS A 28 3.42 0.27 -2.67
CA HIS A 28 3.97 -1.06 -2.50
C HIS A 28 3.05 -1.89 -1.62
N VAL A 29 2.67 -3.08 -2.09
CA VAL A 29 1.80 -4.02 -1.38
C VAL A 29 2.46 -5.37 -1.29
N TYR A 30 2.39 -5.97 -0.11
CA TYR A 30 2.79 -7.34 0.10
C TYR A 30 1.69 -8.07 0.87
N VAL A 31 1.14 -9.12 0.27
CA VAL A 31 0.20 -10.02 0.92
C VAL A 31 0.94 -11.33 1.20
N ARG A 32 1.05 -11.70 2.47
CA ARG A 32 1.67 -12.96 2.90
C ARG A 32 0.73 -14.14 2.68
N ALA A 33 1.27 -15.35 2.80
CA ALA A 33 0.49 -16.59 2.66
C ALA A 33 -0.50 -16.82 3.82
N ASP A 34 -0.30 -16.16 4.95
CA ASP A 34 -1.17 -16.17 6.14
C ASP A 34 -2.31 -15.13 6.07
N ASN A 35 -2.54 -14.54 4.89
CA ASN A 35 -3.49 -13.44 4.64
C ASN A 35 -3.19 -12.14 5.40
N LEU A 36 -2.00 -12.00 5.97
CA LEU A 36 -1.55 -10.72 6.51
C LEU A 36 -1.01 -9.84 5.37
N ALA A 37 -1.57 -8.65 5.23
CA ALA A 37 -1.21 -7.72 4.17
C ALA A 37 -0.61 -6.43 4.73
N GLY A 38 0.46 -5.95 4.07
CA GLY A 38 1.08 -4.67 4.35
C GLY A 38 1.08 -3.77 3.13
N VAL A 39 0.78 -2.49 3.33
CA VAL A 39 0.76 -1.47 2.29
C VAL A 39 1.65 -0.32 2.71
N LEU A 40 2.57 0.08 1.83
CA LEU A 40 3.41 1.27 1.99
C LEU A 40 3.21 2.18 0.79
N ILE A 41 2.93 3.46 1.06
CA ILE A 41 2.81 4.49 0.03
C ILE A 41 4.02 5.40 0.20
N ALA A 42 4.80 5.56 -0.85
CA ALA A 42 5.94 6.46 -0.89
C ALA A 42 5.98 7.20 -2.24
N ASP A 43 6.86 8.17 -2.35
CA ASP A 43 7.13 8.81 -3.64
C ASP A 43 7.88 7.85 -4.57
N HIS A 44 7.78 8.09 -5.88
CA HIS A 44 8.49 7.30 -6.90
C HIS A 44 10.02 7.24 -6.68
N GLU A 45 10.60 8.28 -6.08
CA GLU A 45 12.04 8.35 -5.80
C GLU A 45 12.47 7.39 -4.69
N TYR A 46 11.52 6.94 -3.85
CA TYR A 46 11.83 6.02 -2.77
C TYR A 46 12.16 4.62 -3.33
N PRO A 47 13.28 4.00 -2.92
CA PRO A 47 13.67 2.71 -3.46
C PRO A 47 12.63 1.63 -3.15
N GLN A 48 12.05 1.03 -4.20
CA GLN A 48 11.07 -0.06 -4.08
C GLN A 48 11.57 -1.22 -3.20
N ARG A 49 12.87 -1.49 -3.26
CA ARG A 49 13.52 -2.55 -2.48
C ARG A 49 13.38 -2.26 -0.98
N VAL A 50 13.72 -1.04 -0.56
CA VAL A 50 13.63 -0.61 0.84
C VAL A 50 12.18 -0.64 1.31
N ALA A 51 11.23 -0.21 0.46
CA ALA A 51 9.82 -0.27 0.77
C ALA A 51 9.34 -1.70 1.08
N HIS A 52 9.65 -2.67 0.21
CA HIS A 52 9.27 -4.07 0.44
C HIS A 52 9.98 -4.69 1.65
N THR A 53 11.26 -4.36 1.88
CA THR A 53 11.97 -4.80 3.09
C THR A 53 11.29 -4.29 4.36
N LEU A 54 10.91 -3.01 4.38
CA LEU A 54 10.21 -2.42 5.52
C LEU A 54 8.85 -3.09 5.75
N ILE A 55 8.09 -3.34 4.68
CA ILE A 55 6.81 -4.05 4.81
C ILE A 55 7.03 -5.44 5.41
N THR A 56 7.96 -6.25 4.88
CA THR A 56 8.22 -7.60 5.41
C THR A 56 8.58 -7.55 6.90
N LYS A 57 9.46 -6.63 7.31
CA LYS A 57 9.83 -6.46 8.72
C LYS A 57 8.65 -6.09 9.61
N ILE A 58 7.83 -5.13 9.18
CA ILE A 58 6.64 -4.72 9.95
C ILE A 58 5.67 -5.89 10.08
N LEU A 59 5.45 -6.66 9.02
CA LEU A 59 4.57 -7.83 9.06
C LEU A 59 5.10 -8.93 9.98
N ASP A 60 6.42 -9.19 9.96
CA ASP A 60 7.04 -10.15 10.87
C ASP A 60 6.89 -9.72 12.33
N GLU A 61 7.22 -8.46 12.67
CA GLU A 61 7.07 -7.95 14.03
C GLU A 61 5.61 -7.87 14.50
N PHE A 62 4.69 -7.57 13.58
CA PHE A 62 3.26 -7.59 13.86
C PHE A 62 2.80 -9.02 14.20
N SER A 63 3.15 -10.00 13.37
CA SER A 63 2.80 -11.41 13.59
C SER A 63 3.45 -12.00 14.84
N ALA A 64 4.60 -11.47 15.26
CA ALA A 64 5.27 -11.88 16.50
C ALA A 64 4.60 -11.32 17.76
N LYS A 65 3.98 -10.14 17.68
CA LYS A 65 3.30 -9.50 18.82
C LYS A 65 1.82 -9.87 18.92
N ILE A 66 1.15 -10.06 17.79
CA ILE A 66 -0.30 -10.24 17.72
C ILE A 66 -0.59 -11.59 17.08
N SER A 67 -1.21 -12.48 17.84
CA SER A 67 -1.64 -13.80 17.38
C SER A 67 -2.64 -13.71 16.23
N ALA A 68 -2.55 -14.64 15.28
CA ALA A 68 -3.41 -14.70 14.10
C ALA A 68 -4.90 -14.76 14.42
N ASP A 69 -5.29 -15.36 15.56
CA ASP A 69 -6.68 -15.43 16.02
C ASP A 69 -7.31 -14.05 16.28
N SER A 70 -6.47 -13.03 16.55
CA SER A 70 -6.93 -11.66 16.81
C SER A 70 -6.98 -10.80 15.56
N TRP A 71 -6.56 -11.29 14.40
CA TRP A 71 -6.52 -10.49 13.17
C TRP A 71 -7.91 -10.25 12.59
N GLU A 72 -8.80 -11.25 12.63
CA GLU A 72 -10.16 -11.14 12.06
C GLU A 72 -11.08 -10.19 12.84
N THR A 73 -10.90 -10.13 14.16
CA THR A 73 -11.72 -9.30 15.07
C THR A 73 -11.00 -8.01 15.49
N GLY A 74 -9.75 -7.86 15.06
CA GLY A 74 -8.90 -6.72 15.32
C GLY A 74 -9.40 -5.45 14.66
N SER A 75 -9.32 -4.34 15.38
CA SER A 75 -9.58 -3.00 14.88
C SER A 75 -8.45 -2.07 15.32
N ASP A 76 -8.34 -0.90 14.72
CA ASP A 76 -7.34 0.13 15.08
C ASP A 76 -7.37 0.47 16.58
N ALA A 77 -8.53 0.33 17.23
CA ALA A 77 -8.70 0.56 18.66
C ALA A 77 -8.29 -0.61 19.56
N THR A 78 -8.21 -1.84 19.03
CA THR A 78 -7.89 -3.05 19.82
C THR A 78 -6.48 -3.56 19.58
N ILE A 79 -5.87 -3.21 18.45
CA ILE A 79 -4.50 -3.60 18.12
C ILE A 79 -3.56 -2.43 18.38
N ASP A 80 -2.82 -2.48 19.50
CA ASP A 80 -1.77 -1.51 19.79
C ASP A 80 -0.46 -1.93 19.11
N PHE A 81 -0.11 -1.23 18.03
CA PHE A 81 1.17 -1.37 17.34
C PHE A 81 1.92 -0.03 17.29
N SER A 82 2.22 0.51 18.47
CA SER A 82 3.00 1.74 18.69
C SER A 82 4.39 1.80 18.05
N THR A 83 4.90 0.68 17.51
CA THR A 83 6.20 0.65 16.82
C THR A 83 6.16 1.18 15.39
N LEU A 84 4.99 1.25 14.75
CA LEU A 84 4.87 1.67 13.34
C LEU A 84 5.30 3.13 13.08
N PRO A 85 4.93 4.13 13.91
CA PRO A 85 5.39 5.50 13.71
C PRO A 85 6.92 5.64 13.82
N ALA A 86 7.55 4.89 14.73
CA ALA A 86 9.00 4.91 14.91
C ALA A 86 9.72 4.31 13.69
N TYR A 87 9.19 3.21 13.14
CA TYR A 87 9.69 2.64 11.89
C TYR A 87 9.49 3.58 10.71
N LEU A 88 8.32 4.20 10.57
CA LEU A 88 8.06 5.14 9.48
C LEU A 88 9.03 6.32 9.52
N ALA A 89 9.32 6.85 10.72
CA ALA A 89 10.27 7.94 10.91
C ALA A 89 11.71 7.52 10.62
N LYS A 90 12.13 6.35 11.10
CA LYS A 90 13.49 5.85 10.88
C LYS A 90 13.78 5.55 9.41
N TYR A 91 12.81 5.01 8.68
CA TYR A 91 12.97 4.61 7.29
C TYR A 91 12.60 5.72 6.30
N GLN A 92 12.39 6.96 6.76
CA GLN A 92 12.41 8.12 5.87
C GLN A 92 13.76 8.24 5.16
N ASP A 93 14.86 7.90 5.85
CA ASP A 93 16.17 7.74 5.21
C ASP A 93 16.34 6.29 4.72
N PRO A 94 16.36 6.03 3.40
CA PRO A 94 16.53 4.68 2.88
C PRO A 94 17.89 4.06 3.22
N LYS A 95 18.89 4.85 3.62
CA LYS A 95 20.22 4.32 4.05
C LYS A 95 20.14 3.60 5.40
N GLU A 96 19.20 3.96 6.26
CA GLU A 96 18.98 3.26 7.54
C GLU A 96 18.45 1.83 7.35
N ALA A 97 18.02 1.49 6.13
CA ALA A 97 17.60 0.14 5.76
C ALA A 97 18.77 -0.79 5.40
N ASP A 98 20.00 -0.28 5.23
CA ASP A 98 21.17 -1.11 4.87
C ASP A 98 21.48 -2.20 5.91
N ALA A 99 21.05 -2.03 7.16
CA ALA A 99 21.17 -3.06 8.20
C ALA A 99 20.31 -4.33 7.95
N LEU A 100 19.43 -4.32 6.94
CA LEU A 100 18.53 -5.43 6.59
C LEU A 100 19.06 -6.31 5.44
N THR A 101 20.38 -6.32 5.23
CA THR A 101 21.07 -7.00 4.12
C THR A 101 20.71 -8.49 3.98
N LYS A 102 20.25 -9.17 5.04
CA LYS A 102 19.85 -10.59 4.98
C LYS A 102 18.49 -10.81 4.31
N MET A 103 17.49 -9.96 4.56
CA MET A 103 16.20 -10.02 3.84
C MET A 103 16.35 -9.56 2.37
N GLN A 104 17.46 -8.89 2.04
CA GLN A 104 17.77 -8.39 0.71
C GLN A 104 17.82 -9.52 -0.34
N ASN A 105 18.40 -10.67 0.02
CA ASN A 105 18.58 -11.79 -0.90
C ASN A 105 17.24 -12.44 -1.26
N ASP A 106 16.36 -12.63 -0.27
CA ASP A 106 15.03 -13.22 -0.50
C ASP A 106 14.15 -12.31 -1.36
N LEU A 107 14.30 -10.99 -1.25
CA LEU A 107 13.56 -10.04 -2.06
C LEU A 107 14.00 -10.03 -3.53
N ASP A 108 15.29 -10.17 -3.81
CA ASP A 108 15.83 -10.19 -5.17
C ASP A 108 15.37 -11.42 -5.96
N GLU A 109 15.06 -12.54 -5.30
CA GLU A 109 14.44 -13.72 -5.94
C GLU A 109 12.92 -13.56 -6.15
N THR A 110 12.27 -12.62 -5.46
CA THR A 110 10.82 -12.50 -5.52
C THR A 110 10.35 -11.55 -6.62
N LYS A 111 9.51 -12.08 -7.51
CA LYS A 111 8.94 -11.32 -8.61
C LYS A 111 7.93 -10.28 -8.10
N ILE A 112 8.36 -9.02 -8.04
CA ILE A 112 7.47 -7.88 -7.75
C ILE A 112 6.70 -7.52 -9.03
N ILE A 113 5.36 -7.57 -8.97
CA ILE A 113 4.53 -7.18 -10.10
C ILE A 113 4.35 -5.67 -10.09
N LEU A 114 4.82 -5.00 -11.14
CA LEU A 114 4.62 -3.57 -11.33
C LEU A 114 3.34 -3.31 -12.14
N LYS A 115 2.49 -2.42 -11.65
CA LYS A 115 1.30 -1.91 -12.32
C LYS A 115 1.43 -0.39 -12.48
N ASN A 116 1.17 0.13 -13.67
CA ASN A 116 1.40 1.56 -13.97
C ASN A 116 0.32 2.50 -13.42
N THR A 117 -0.89 1.98 -13.17
CA THR A 117 -2.03 2.73 -12.63
C THR A 117 -2.83 1.85 -11.69
N ILE A 118 -3.55 2.45 -10.74
CA ILE A 118 -4.51 1.71 -9.91
C ILE A 118 -5.63 1.08 -10.75
N GLU A 119 -5.95 1.67 -11.90
CA GLU A 119 -6.91 1.13 -12.88
C GLU A 119 -6.45 -0.23 -13.44
N ALA A 120 -5.13 -0.46 -13.56
CA ALA A 120 -4.59 -1.75 -14.00
C ALA A 120 -4.73 -2.88 -12.96
N VAL A 121 -5.16 -2.53 -11.74
CA VAL A 121 -5.54 -3.47 -10.67
C VAL A 121 -7.05 -3.75 -10.70
N LEU A 122 -7.83 -2.92 -11.40
CA LEU A 122 -9.29 -3.08 -11.51
C LEU A 122 -9.66 -4.09 -12.60
N GLU A 123 -10.85 -4.68 -12.46
CA GLU A 123 -11.40 -5.56 -13.48
C GLU A 123 -11.82 -4.77 -14.72
N ARG A 124 -11.85 -5.46 -15.87
CA ARG A 124 -12.22 -4.85 -17.15
C ARG A 124 -13.66 -4.33 -17.06
N GLY A 125 -13.81 -3.01 -17.04
CA GLY A 125 -15.12 -2.32 -17.00
C GLY A 125 -15.44 -1.65 -15.65
N GLU A 126 -14.60 -1.84 -14.62
CA GLU A 126 -14.75 -1.18 -13.32
C GLU A 126 -13.97 0.15 -13.30
N LYS A 127 -14.65 1.26 -12.99
CA LYS A 127 -14.02 2.59 -12.89
C LYS A 127 -13.69 2.92 -11.45
N LEU A 128 -12.50 3.46 -11.23
CA LEU A 128 -12.06 3.96 -9.92
C LEU A 128 -13.08 4.95 -9.33
N ASP A 129 -13.66 5.81 -10.17
CA ASP A 129 -14.65 6.80 -9.77
C ASP A 129 -15.89 6.17 -9.13
N ASP A 130 -16.36 5.04 -9.67
CA ASP A 130 -17.55 4.35 -9.16
C ASP A 130 -17.28 3.75 -7.78
N MET A 131 -16.08 3.23 -7.56
CA MET A 131 -15.71 2.71 -6.25
C MET A 131 -15.48 3.81 -5.22
N VAL A 132 -14.90 4.95 -5.61
CA VAL A 132 -14.75 6.12 -4.71
C VAL A 132 -16.11 6.66 -4.27
N ILE A 133 -17.10 6.66 -5.17
CA ILE A 133 -18.48 7.06 -4.85
C ILE A 133 -19.12 6.06 -3.90
N LYS A 134 -18.98 4.75 -4.15
CA LYS A 134 -19.53 3.67 -3.31
C LYS A 134 -18.82 3.48 -1.97
N SER A 135 -17.58 3.94 -1.82
CA SER A 135 -16.82 3.75 -0.58
C SER A 135 -17.41 4.56 0.57
N GLU A 136 -17.87 3.90 1.63
CA GLU A 136 -18.33 4.56 2.86
C GLU A 136 -17.16 5.06 3.74
N ASN A 137 -15.94 4.59 3.47
CA ASN A 137 -14.72 4.94 4.22
C ASN A 137 -14.11 6.30 3.82
N LEU A 138 -14.67 6.98 2.82
CA LEU A 138 -14.25 8.31 2.41
C LEU A 138 -15.30 9.33 2.84
N SER A 139 -14.90 10.33 3.63
CA SER A 139 -15.78 11.44 3.98
C SER A 139 -16.27 12.16 2.71
N MET A 140 -17.44 12.80 2.77
CA MET A 140 -17.99 13.57 1.64
C MET A 140 -17.00 14.65 1.14
N GLN A 141 -16.20 15.21 2.04
CA GLN A 141 -15.16 16.20 1.71
C GLN A 141 -14.01 15.56 0.90
N SER A 142 -13.55 14.37 1.27
CA SER A 142 -12.52 13.65 0.50
C SER A 142 -13.05 13.22 -0.88
N LYS A 143 -14.32 12.83 -1.00
CA LYS A 143 -14.96 12.53 -2.29
C LYS A 143 -15.06 13.76 -3.18
N ALA A 144 -15.40 14.93 -2.60
CA ALA A 144 -15.43 16.20 -3.31
C ALA A 144 -14.03 16.62 -3.77
N PHE A 145 -13.01 16.49 -2.92
CA PHE A 145 -11.62 16.79 -3.27
C PHE A 145 -11.14 15.94 -4.46
N TYR A 146 -11.38 14.62 -4.44
CA TYR A 146 -11.03 13.73 -5.55
C TYR A 146 -11.70 14.17 -6.87
N LYS A 147 -13.00 14.49 -6.84
CA LYS A 147 -13.72 14.99 -8.03
C LYS A 147 -13.14 16.32 -8.55
N THR A 148 -12.80 17.24 -7.65
CA THR A 148 -12.24 18.55 -8.01
C THR A 148 -10.82 18.45 -8.54
N ALA A 149 -9.96 17.63 -7.94
CA ALA A 149 -8.60 17.37 -8.41
C ALA A 149 -8.61 16.78 -9.84
N LYS A 150 -9.49 15.80 -10.10
CA LYS A 150 -9.66 15.22 -11.44
C LYS A 150 -10.15 16.23 -12.47
N LYS A 151 -11.12 17.09 -12.11
CA LYS A 151 -11.58 18.18 -12.98
C LYS A 151 -10.47 19.20 -13.26
N THR A 152 -9.64 19.51 -12.27
CA THR A 152 -8.53 20.45 -12.41
C THR A 152 -7.44 19.89 -13.34
N ASN A 153 -7.14 18.59 -13.25
CA ASN A 153 -6.24 17.89 -14.17
C ASN A 153 -6.83 17.63 -15.58
N SER A 154 -8.13 17.86 -15.79
CA SER A 154 -8.76 17.75 -17.11
C SER A 154 -8.73 19.05 -17.94
N CYS A 155 -8.27 20.16 -17.37
CA CYS A 155 -8.21 21.44 -18.05
C CYS A 155 -6.84 21.65 -18.72
N CYS A 156 -6.69 21.12 -19.94
CA CYS A 156 -5.98 21.68 -21.09
C CYS A 156 -5.76 20.59 -22.16
N ASN A 157 -6.84 20.19 -22.85
CA ASN A 157 -6.72 19.83 -24.26
C ASN A 157 -7.12 21.08 -25.06
N PHE A 158 -6.18 21.99 -25.25
CA PHE A 158 -6.29 23.00 -26.31
C PHE A 158 -5.68 22.41 -27.57
N SER A 159 -6.60 21.99 -28.46
CA SER A 159 -6.49 21.69 -29.88
C SER A 159 -5.57 20.57 -30.37
#